data_AF-A0A376MNX3-F1
#
_entry.id   AF-A0A376MNX3-F1
#
_cell.length_a   1.000
_cell.length_b   1.000
_cell.length_c   1.000
_cell.angle_alpha   90.00
_cell.angle_beta   90.00
_cell.angle_gamma   90.00
#
_symmetry.space_group_name_H-M   'P 1'
#
loop_
_entity.id
_entity.type
_entity.pdbx_description
1 polymer ?
#
loop_
_entity_poly.entity_id
_entity_poly.type
_entity_poly.pdbx_seq_one_letter_code
_entity_poly.pdbx_strand_id
1 'polypeptide(L)'
;MLPIHQTDDGELFIDTCLTTTAEASIVFGFARSYFMVYAPLPAALVEWLREILPGKTTAELYMAIGCQKHAKTESYREYLVYLQACNEQFIEAPGIRGMVMLVFTLPGFDRVFKVIKDKFAPQKEMSAAHVRACYQLVKEHDRVGRMADTQEFENFVLEKRHISPALMALLLQEAEEKITDLGEHIVIRHLYIERRMVPLNIWLEQVEGQQLRDAIEEYGNAIRQLAAANIFPGDMLFKNFGVTRHGRVVFYDYDEICYMTEVNFRDIPPPRYPEDELASETVVQRLAGRCFPGRVSPLAMCRPAYWSAV
;
A
#
# COMPACT_ATOMS: atom_id res chain seq x y z
N MET A 1 14.19 -17.28 -15.07
CA MET A 1 12.80 -16.99 -15.49
C MET A 1 12.86 -16.21 -16.80
N LEU A 2 12.01 -16.55 -17.75
CA LEU A 2 12.00 -15.96 -19.10
C LEU A 2 10.60 -15.38 -19.36
N PRO A 3 10.36 -14.06 -19.16
CA PRO A 3 9.11 -13.45 -19.55
C PRO A 3 8.98 -13.41 -21.07
N ILE A 4 7.88 -13.99 -21.58
CA ILE A 4 7.53 -13.95 -22.99
C ILE A 4 6.56 -12.80 -23.21
N HIS A 5 6.89 -11.93 -24.15
CA HIS A 5 6.08 -10.80 -24.56
C HIS A 5 5.66 -10.97 -26.02
N GLN A 6 4.70 -10.14 -26.43
CA GLN A 6 4.21 -10.07 -27.80
C GLN A 6 4.47 -8.66 -28.34
N THR A 7 4.98 -8.56 -29.57
CA THR A 7 5.13 -7.28 -30.28
C THR A 7 3.76 -6.75 -30.71
N ASP A 8 3.69 -5.48 -31.11
CA ASP A 8 2.45 -4.89 -31.65
C ASP A 8 1.95 -5.62 -32.90
N ASP A 9 2.85 -6.23 -33.68
CA ASP A 9 2.55 -7.05 -34.86
C ASP A 9 2.15 -8.51 -34.53
N GLY A 10 2.17 -8.88 -33.24
CA GLY A 10 1.73 -10.19 -32.77
C GLY A 10 2.83 -11.25 -32.67
N GLU A 11 4.10 -10.90 -32.85
CA GLU A 11 5.23 -11.83 -32.80
C GLU A 11 5.68 -12.07 -31.34
N LEU A 12 6.06 -13.32 -31.03
CA LEU A 12 6.53 -13.68 -29.69
C LEU A 12 8.03 -13.42 -29.55
N PHE A 13 8.43 -12.83 -28.43
CA PHE A 13 9.84 -12.66 -28.06
C PHE A 13 10.05 -12.85 -26.56
N ILE A 14 11.29 -13.19 -26.18
CA ILE A 14 11.72 -13.23 -24.78
C ILE A 14 12.39 -11.90 -24.47
N ASP A 15 11.85 -11.15 -23.51
CA ASP A 15 12.36 -9.82 -23.16
C ASP A 15 13.71 -9.89 -22.43
N THR A 16 13.84 -10.84 -21.51
CA THR A 16 15.04 -10.97 -20.67
C THR A 16 15.21 -12.36 -20.07
N CYS A 17 16.33 -12.61 -19.41
CA CYS A 17 16.57 -13.80 -18.59
C CYS A 17 16.95 -13.40 -17.17
N LEU A 18 16.03 -13.64 -16.22
CA LEU A 18 16.21 -13.35 -14.81
C LEU A 18 16.73 -14.59 -14.09
N THR A 19 17.92 -14.50 -13.49
CA THR A 19 18.61 -15.66 -12.90
C THR A 19 18.87 -15.51 -11.40
N THR A 20 18.43 -14.41 -10.79
CA THR A 20 18.64 -14.16 -9.36
C THR A 20 17.37 -14.34 -8.54
N THR A 21 17.55 -14.72 -7.27
CA THR A 21 16.44 -14.82 -6.31
C THR A 21 15.83 -13.45 -5.97
N ALA A 22 16.61 -12.37 -6.04
CA ALA A 22 16.13 -11.00 -5.86
C ALA A 22 15.12 -10.62 -6.96
N GLU A 23 15.47 -10.85 -8.23
CA GLU A 23 14.58 -10.62 -9.37
C GLU A 23 13.33 -11.51 -9.26
N ALA A 24 13.49 -12.79 -8.94
CA ALA A 24 12.38 -13.71 -8.70
C ALA A 24 11.44 -13.22 -7.60
N SER A 25 11.98 -12.74 -6.48
CA SER A 25 11.17 -12.19 -5.39
C SER A 25 10.35 -10.96 -5.83
N ILE A 26 10.85 -10.14 -6.75
CA ILE A 26 10.17 -8.95 -7.30
C ILE A 26 9.11 -9.34 -8.32
N VAL A 27 9.40 -10.30 -9.20
CA VAL A 27 8.44 -10.83 -10.19
C VAL A 27 7.24 -11.48 -9.49
N PHE A 28 7.48 -12.22 -8.41
CA PHE A 28 6.44 -12.82 -7.57
C PHE A 28 6.06 -11.89 -6.38
N GLY A 29 6.26 -10.59 -6.53
CA GLY A 29 6.03 -9.60 -5.47
C GLY A 29 4.55 -9.45 -5.08
N PHE A 30 4.29 -9.19 -3.79
CA PHE A 30 2.93 -9.01 -3.25
C PHE A 30 2.19 -7.80 -3.83
N ALA A 31 2.91 -6.86 -4.45
CA ALA A 31 2.33 -5.67 -5.07
C ALA A 31 1.87 -5.91 -6.53
N ARG A 32 2.04 -7.13 -7.06
CA ARG A 32 1.62 -7.50 -8.42
C ARG A 32 0.32 -8.27 -8.39
N SER A 33 -0.37 -8.29 -9.53
CA SER A 33 -1.48 -9.19 -9.78
C SER A 33 -1.05 -10.65 -9.66
N TYR A 34 -2.00 -11.53 -9.36
CA TYR A 34 -1.71 -12.96 -9.22
C TYR A 34 -1.37 -13.57 -10.57
N PHE A 35 -0.46 -14.54 -10.59
CA PHE A 35 -0.25 -15.34 -11.78
C PHE A 35 -1.44 -16.25 -12.03
N MET A 36 -1.86 -16.30 -13.29
CA MET A 36 -2.78 -17.31 -13.77
C MET A 36 -1.94 -18.51 -14.25
N VAL A 37 -1.89 -19.56 -13.45
CA VAL A 37 -1.12 -20.77 -13.74
C VAL A 37 -2.01 -22.00 -13.58
N TYR A 38 -1.94 -22.91 -14.56
CA TYR A 38 -2.63 -24.19 -14.47
C TYR A 38 -1.91 -25.10 -13.48
N ALA A 39 -2.50 -25.31 -12.31
CA ALA A 39 -1.93 -26.11 -11.23
C ALA A 39 -2.95 -27.13 -10.70
N PRO A 40 -2.99 -28.36 -11.25
CA PRO A 40 -3.90 -29.42 -10.79
C PRO A 40 -3.72 -29.78 -9.31
N LEU A 41 -2.47 -29.67 -8.81
CA LEU A 41 -2.12 -29.88 -7.43
C LEU A 41 -1.32 -28.67 -6.91
N PRO A 42 -1.99 -27.60 -6.44
CA PRO A 42 -1.33 -26.35 -6.05
C PRO A 42 -0.25 -26.52 -4.98
N ALA A 43 -0.43 -27.45 -4.05
CA ALA A 43 0.54 -27.73 -2.98
C ALA A 43 1.91 -28.20 -3.52
N ALA A 44 1.93 -29.03 -4.57
CA ALA A 44 3.17 -29.48 -5.19
C ALA A 44 3.90 -28.34 -5.90
N LEU A 45 3.15 -27.46 -6.58
CA LEU A 45 3.72 -26.27 -7.21
C LEU A 45 4.30 -25.30 -6.16
N VAL A 46 3.59 -25.09 -5.05
CA VAL A 46 4.08 -24.25 -3.94
C VAL A 46 5.39 -24.81 -3.37
N GLU A 47 5.48 -26.12 -3.16
CA GLU A 47 6.70 -26.75 -2.65
C GLU A 47 7.88 -26.58 -3.62
N TRP A 48 7.63 -26.78 -4.91
CA TRP A 48 8.65 -26.54 -5.95
C TRP A 48 9.10 -25.08 -6.01
N LEU A 49 8.19 -24.12 -5.83
CA LEU A 49 8.52 -22.69 -5.83
C LEU A 49 9.40 -22.26 -4.65
N ARG A 50 9.46 -23.01 -3.55
CA ARG A 50 10.25 -22.63 -2.36
C ARG A 50 11.74 -22.51 -2.66
N GLU A 51 12.28 -23.37 -3.52
CA GLU A 51 13.68 -23.32 -3.90
C GLU A 51 14.01 -22.04 -4.68
N ILE A 52 13.07 -21.58 -5.50
CA ILE A 52 13.19 -20.37 -6.33
C ILE A 52 12.91 -19.10 -5.50
N LEU A 53 12.00 -19.20 -4.54
CA LEU A 53 11.47 -18.09 -3.73
C LEU A 53 11.67 -18.33 -2.23
N PRO A 54 12.92 -18.50 -1.75
CA PRO A 54 13.19 -18.96 -0.38
C PRO A 54 12.76 -17.96 0.70
N GLY A 55 12.60 -16.68 0.34
CA GLY A 55 12.18 -15.63 1.27
C GLY A 55 10.65 -15.49 1.44
N LYS A 56 9.84 -16.26 0.70
CA LYS A 56 8.38 -16.15 0.74
C LYS A 56 7.77 -17.20 1.67
N THR A 57 6.77 -16.77 2.44
CA THR A 57 6.01 -17.70 3.30
C THR A 57 5.06 -18.56 2.47
N THR A 58 4.49 -19.60 3.09
CA THR A 58 3.51 -20.48 2.43
C THR A 58 2.31 -19.68 1.93
N ALA A 59 1.81 -18.74 2.74
CA ALA A 59 0.71 -17.87 2.36
C ALA A 59 1.06 -17.00 1.14
N GLU A 60 2.26 -16.43 1.09
CA GLU A 60 2.72 -15.60 -0.03
C GLU A 60 2.87 -16.41 -1.33
N LEU A 61 3.31 -17.66 -1.25
CA LEU A 61 3.41 -18.54 -2.41
C LEU A 61 2.04 -18.91 -2.98
N TYR A 62 1.07 -19.25 -2.12
CA TYR A 62 -0.31 -19.47 -2.56
C TYR A 62 -0.94 -18.23 -3.17
N MET A 63 -0.61 -17.05 -2.63
CA MET A 63 -1.08 -15.79 -3.18
C MET A 63 -0.55 -15.58 -4.61
N ALA A 64 0.74 -15.85 -4.83
CA ALA A 64 1.37 -15.63 -6.13
C ALA A 64 0.75 -16.49 -7.25
N ILE A 65 0.27 -17.70 -6.93
CA ILE A 65 -0.41 -18.60 -7.89
C ILE A 65 -1.94 -18.42 -7.94
N GLY A 66 -2.48 -17.34 -7.36
CA GLY A 66 -3.90 -16.98 -7.45
C GLY A 66 -4.83 -17.63 -6.42
N CYS A 67 -4.31 -18.47 -5.51
CA CYS A 67 -5.10 -19.11 -4.45
C CYS A 67 -5.38 -18.16 -3.26
N GLN A 68 -5.84 -16.94 -3.52
CA GLN A 68 -5.92 -15.86 -2.52
C GLN A 68 -6.75 -16.19 -1.26
N LYS A 69 -7.85 -16.96 -1.40
CA LYS A 69 -8.68 -17.36 -0.26
C LYS A 69 -7.98 -18.40 0.61
N HIS A 70 -7.23 -19.32 0.01
CA HIS A 70 -6.43 -20.28 0.77
C HIS A 70 -5.21 -19.60 1.41
N ALA A 71 -4.58 -18.65 0.70
CA ALA A 71 -3.53 -17.80 1.25
C ALA A 71 -4.00 -17.05 2.50
N LYS A 72 -5.27 -16.61 2.57
CA LYS A 72 -5.84 -16.01 3.80
C LYS A 72 -5.83 -16.99 4.99
N THR A 73 -6.17 -18.25 4.77
CA THR A 73 -6.11 -19.29 5.82
C THR A 73 -4.68 -19.52 6.30
N GLU A 74 -3.73 -19.67 5.39
CA GLU A 74 -2.31 -19.84 5.75
C GLU A 74 -1.75 -18.58 6.41
N SER A 75 -2.09 -17.39 5.91
CA SER A 75 -1.71 -16.10 6.51
C SER A 75 -2.14 -16.02 7.97
N TYR A 76 -3.36 -16.48 8.28
CA TYR A 76 -3.89 -16.49 9.63
C TYR A 76 -3.17 -17.51 10.52
N ARG A 77 -2.85 -18.70 9.99
CA ARG A 77 -2.04 -19.71 10.70
C ARG A 77 -0.64 -19.20 11.01
N GLU A 78 0.03 -18.58 10.05
CA GLU A 78 1.35 -17.95 10.20
C GLU A 78 1.32 -16.87 11.30
N TYR A 79 0.27 -16.05 11.31
CA TYR A 79 0.04 -15.06 12.38
C TYR A 79 -0.12 -15.72 13.76
N LEU A 80 -0.90 -16.79 13.88
CA LEU A 80 -1.08 -17.49 15.16
C LEU A 80 0.23 -18.08 15.68
N VAL A 81 1.04 -18.67 14.79
CA VAL A 81 2.38 -19.18 15.13
C VAL A 81 3.27 -18.05 15.65
N TYR A 82 3.26 -16.88 14.99
CA TYR A 82 4.00 -15.71 15.46
C TYR A 82 3.56 -15.27 16.86
N LEU A 83 2.24 -15.15 17.07
CA LEU A 83 1.67 -14.71 18.34
C LEU A 83 2.04 -15.65 19.50
N GLN A 84 2.10 -16.96 19.27
CA GLN A 84 2.49 -17.93 20.29
C GLN A 84 3.98 -17.88 20.64
N ALA A 85 4.83 -17.47 19.69
CA ALA A 85 6.29 -17.47 19.86
C ALA A 85 6.85 -16.14 20.40
N CYS A 86 6.07 -15.05 20.34
CA CYS A 86 6.51 -13.72 20.76
C CYS A 86 5.86 -13.29 22.08
N ASN A 87 6.57 -12.46 22.86
CA ASN A 87 6.03 -11.77 24.03
C ASN A 87 5.80 -10.27 23.74
N GLU A 88 5.56 -9.94 22.47
CA GLU A 88 5.34 -8.57 22.03
C GLU A 88 3.87 -8.18 22.18
N GLN A 89 3.63 -6.87 22.30
CA GLN A 89 2.28 -6.31 22.26
C GLN A 89 2.05 -5.56 20.95
N PHE A 90 0.80 -5.56 20.49
CA PHE A 90 0.35 -4.72 19.39
C PHE A 90 0.55 -3.25 19.75
N ILE A 91 1.15 -2.52 18.81
CA ILE A 91 1.43 -1.10 18.87
C ILE A 91 0.89 -0.40 17.64
N GLU A 92 0.64 0.91 17.73
CA GLU A 92 0.39 1.73 16.55
C GLU A 92 1.58 1.59 15.57
N ALA A 93 1.28 1.48 14.27
CA ALA A 93 2.32 1.34 13.27
C ALA A 93 3.18 2.61 13.20
N PRO A 94 4.51 2.50 13.08
CA PRO A 94 5.37 3.66 12.95
C PRO A 94 5.07 4.41 11.65
N GLY A 95 4.99 5.74 11.72
CA GLY A 95 4.61 6.57 10.58
C GLY A 95 3.82 7.79 11.00
N ILE A 96 3.31 8.51 10.00
CA ILE A 96 2.35 9.60 10.22
C ILE A 96 0.96 8.98 10.41
N ARG A 97 0.27 9.37 11.47
CA ARG A 97 -1.08 8.87 11.78
C ARG A 97 -2.06 9.17 10.65
N GLY A 98 -2.78 8.14 10.22
CA GLY A 98 -3.80 8.23 9.18
C GLY A 98 -5.04 9.02 9.64
N MET A 99 -5.66 9.71 8.68
CA MET A 99 -6.91 10.46 8.89
C MET A 99 -8.16 9.60 8.75
N VAL A 100 -8.05 8.48 8.01
CA VAL A 100 -9.16 7.57 7.68
C VAL A 100 -8.97 6.19 8.30
N MET A 101 -7.72 5.72 8.36
CA MET A 101 -7.36 4.40 8.89
C MET A 101 -6.67 4.52 10.26
N LEU A 102 -7.02 3.61 11.18
CA LEU A 102 -6.22 3.26 12.35
C LEU A 102 -5.36 2.06 11.97
N VAL A 103 -4.03 2.18 12.11
CA VAL A 103 -3.08 1.16 11.66
C VAL A 103 -2.19 0.70 12.82
N PHE A 104 -2.09 -0.61 13.01
CA PHE A 104 -1.30 -1.20 14.07
C PHE A 104 -0.56 -2.46 13.61
N THR A 105 0.43 -2.91 14.39
CA THR A 105 1.29 -4.06 14.08
C THR A 105 1.86 -4.67 15.35
N LEU A 106 2.44 -5.87 15.25
CA LEU A 106 3.44 -6.35 16.20
C LEU A 106 4.84 -5.88 15.74
N PRO A 107 5.75 -5.52 16.68
CA PRO A 107 7.08 -5.00 16.36
C PRO A 107 7.90 -5.84 15.37
N GLY A 108 7.96 -7.17 15.53
CA GLY A 108 8.68 -8.06 14.62
C GLY A 108 7.84 -8.66 13.49
N PHE A 109 6.54 -8.36 13.42
CA PHE A 109 5.64 -8.92 12.42
C PHE A 109 5.72 -8.15 11.09
N ASP A 110 5.57 -8.88 9.99
CA ASP A 110 5.78 -8.39 8.62
C ASP A 110 4.50 -7.90 7.94
N ARG A 111 3.41 -7.76 8.70
CA ARG A 111 2.12 -7.25 8.23
C ARG A 111 1.55 -6.23 9.20
N VAL A 112 0.78 -5.28 8.66
CA VAL A 112 0.01 -4.30 9.42
C VAL A 112 -1.47 -4.62 9.36
N PHE A 113 -2.19 -4.18 10.38
CA PHE A 113 -3.64 -4.29 10.50
C PHE A 113 -4.22 -2.89 10.32
N LYS A 114 -5.14 -2.73 9.37
CA LYS A 114 -5.79 -1.45 9.05
C LYS A 114 -7.27 -1.53 9.35
N VAL A 115 -7.76 -0.67 10.24
CA VAL A 115 -9.17 -0.54 10.62
C VAL A 115 -9.67 0.81 10.14
N ILE A 116 -10.82 0.85 9.48
CA ILE A 116 -11.45 2.11 9.08
C ILE A 116 -11.97 2.79 10.36
N LYS A 117 -11.60 4.05 10.61
CA LYS A 117 -12.08 4.80 11.79
C LYS A 117 -13.59 5.01 11.77
N ASP A 118 -14.19 5.27 12.92
CA ASP A 118 -15.63 5.59 13.02
C ASP A 118 -15.93 6.98 12.48
N LYS A 119 -15.06 7.93 12.79
CA LYS A 119 -15.13 9.32 12.33
C LYS A 119 -13.83 9.70 11.66
N PHE A 120 -13.92 10.29 10.48
CA PHE A 120 -12.76 10.78 9.74
C PHE A 120 -12.42 12.21 10.16
N ALA A 121 -11.19 12.64 9.87
CA ALA A 121 -10.79 14.03 10.08
C ALA A 121 -11.74 14.97 9.30
N PRO A 122 -12.03 16.19 9.80
CA PRO A 122 -13.02 17.09 9.19
C PRO A 122 -12.78 17.42 7.71
N GLN A 123 -11.52 17.38 7.28
CA GLN A 123 -11.11 17.61 5.89
C GLN A 123 -11.34 16.42 4.94
N LYS A 124 -11.75 15.25 5.45
CA LYS A 124 -12.02 14.04 4.66
C LYS A 124 -13.52 13.88 4.48
N GLU A 125 -14.04 14.40 3.38
CA GLU A 125 -15.46 14.31 3.01
C GLU A 125 -15.76 13.01 2.26
N MET A 126 -15.68 11.88 2.95
CA MET A 126 -15.95 10.56 2.38
C MET A 126 -16.61 9.63 3.40
N SER A 127 -17.21 8.54 2.91
CA SER A 127 -17.88 7.55 3.75
C SER A 127 -17.02 6.29 3.96
N ALA A 128 -17.26 5.54 5.04
CA ALA A 128 -16.62 4.23 5.23
C ALA A 128 -16.92 3.26 4.08
N ALA A 129 -18.09 3.36 3.44
CA ALA A 129 -18.45 2.57 2.26
C ALA A 129 -17.57 2.92 1.05
N HIS A 130 -17.27 4.21 0.84
CA HIS A 130 -16.34 4.65 -0.20
C HIS A 130 -14.95 4.05 0.03
N VAL A 131 -14.41 4.14 1.25
CA VAL A 131 -13.11 3.54 1.59
C VAL A 131 -13.08 2.04 1.29
N ARG A 132 -14.15 1.30 1.65
CA ARG A 132 -14.26 -0.13 1.29
C ARG A 132 -14.28 -0.37 -0.21
N ALA A 133 -15.00 0.45 -0.98
CA ALA A 133 -15.03 0.35 -2.43
C ALA A 133 -13.65 0.58 -3.04
N CYS A 134 -12.86 1.53 -2.51
CA CYS A 134 -11.49 1.76 -2.95
C CYS A 134 -10.57 0.56 -2.71
N TYR A 135 -10.65 -0.08 -1.53
CA TYR A 135 -9.89 -1.30 -1.26
C TYR A 135 -10.30 -2.46 -2.18
N GLN A 136 -11.61 -2.58 -2.49
CA GLN A 136 -12.10 -3.58 -3.44
C GLN A 136 -11.62 -3.30 -4.87
N LEU A 137 -11.63 -2.03 -5.29
CA LEU A 137 -11.09 -1.60 -6.58
C LEU A 137 -9.64 -2.03 -6.72
N VAL A 138 -8.79 -1.73 -5.73
CA VAL A 138 -7.38 -2.15 -5.74
C VAL A 138 -7.22 -3.67 -5.77
N LYS A 139 -8.13 -4.41 -5.13
CA LYS A 139 -8.10 -5.87 -5.11
C LYS A 139 -8.36 -6.50 -6.48
N GLU A 140 -9.25 -5.88 -7.25
CA GLU A 140 -9.69 -6.37 -8.56
C GLU A 140 -8.92 -5.75 -9.74
N HIS A 141 -8.15 -4.68 -9.48
CA HIS A 141 -7.34 -3.99 -10.48
C HIS A 141 -5.97 -4.65 -10.69
N ASP A 142 -5.39 -4.46 -11.88
CA ASP A 142 -3.96 -4.74 -12.05
C ASP A 142 -3.13 -3.81 -11.16
N ARG A 143 -2.46 -4.39 -10.18
CA ARG A 143 -1.70 -3.62 -9.19
C ARG A 143 -0.35 -3.12 -9.71
N VAL A 144 0.09 -3.58 -10.89
CA VAL A 144 1.32 -3.18 -11.59
C VAL A 144 2.61 -3.18 -10.75
N GLY A 145 2.64 -3.91 -9.63
CA GLY A 145 3.78 -3.89 -8.71
C GLY A 145 3.89 -2.61 -7.89
N ARG A 146 2.82 -1.80 -7.81
CA ARG A 146 2.77 -0.47 -7.17
C ARG A 146 1.62 -0.30 -6.20
N MET A 147 0.69 -1.24 -6.07
CA MET A 147 -0.31 -1.27 -4.99
C MET A 147 -0.16 -2.56 -4.19
N ALA A 148 -0.16 -2.47 -2.87
CA ALA A 148 -0.08 -3.64 -2.01
C ALA A 148 -1.37 -4.47 -2.05
N ASP A 149 -1.25 -5.80 -2.10
CA ASP A 149 -2.40 -6.67 -1.92
C ASP A 149 -2.91 -6.63 -0.47
N THR A 150 -4.23 -6.68 -0.31
CA THR A 150 -4.91 -6.62 0.98
C THR A 150 -5.74 -7.87 1.23
N GLN A 151 -5.80 -8.30 2.49
CA GLN A 151 -6.67 -9.38 2.93
C GLN A 151 -7.72 -8.82 3.89
N GLU A 152 -8.97 -8.81 3.46
CA GLU A 152 -10.10 -8.39 4.29
C GLU A 152 -10.45 -9.48 5.32
N PHE A 153 -10.63 -9.09 6.58
CA PHE A 153 -11.11 -9.92 7.68
C PHE A 153 -12.31 -9.29 8.36
N GLU A 154 -13.20 -10.16 8.84
CA GLU A 154 -14.35 -9.77 9.66
C GLU A 154 -14.26 -10.48 11.00
N ASN A 155 -14.76 -9.81 12.04
CA ASN A 155 -14.80 -10.31 13.40
C ASN A 155 -13.46 -10.89 13.88
N PHE A 156 -12.38 -10.12 13.68
CA PHE A 156 -11.03 -10.53 14.04
C PHE A 156 -10.84 -10.48 15.56
N VAL A 157 -10.46 -11.60 16.15
CA VAL A 157 -10.31 -11.74 17.60
C VAL A 157 -8.89 -11.37 18.02
N LEU A 158 -8.78 -10.52 19.05
CA LEU A 158 -7.52 -10.20 19.72
C LEU A 158 -7.66 -10.43 21.22
N GLU A 159 -6.65 -11.00 21.85
CA GLU A 159 -6.55 -11.06 23.31
C GLU A 159 -6.09 -9.70 23.86
N LYS A 160 -6.80 -9.17 24.86
CA LYS A 160 -6.49 -7.85 25.45
C LYS A 160 -5.06 -7.76 26.00
N ARG A 161 -4.54 -8.86 26.56
CA ARG A 161 -3.15 -8.93 27.07
C ARG A 161 -2.09 -8.66 26.00
N HIS A 162 -2.40 -8.94 24.74
CA HIS A 162 -1.49 -8.68 23.62
C HIS A 162 -1.62 -7.25 23.08
N ILE A 163 -2.54 -6.41 23.58
CA ILE A 163 -2.73 -5.05 23.08
C ILE A 163 -2.05 -4.09 24.05
N SER A 164 -1.14 -3.25 23.56
CA SER A 164 -0.52 -2.24 24.41
C SER A 164 -1.58 -1.26 24.93
N PRO A 165 -1.43 -0.72 26.16
CA PRO A 165 -2.40 0.23 26.72
C PRO A 165 -2.64 1.45 25.81
N ALA A 166 -1.58 1.95 25.17
CA ALA A 166 -1.65 3.06 24.22
C ALA A 166 -2.52 2.73 22.99
N LEU A 167 -2.34 1.54 22.41
CA LEU A 167 -3.15 1.11 21.27
C LEU A 167 -4.60 0.83 21.67
N MET A 168 -4.84 0.24 22.84
CA MET A 168 -6.20 0.00 23.34
C MET A 168 -6.97 1.32 23.49
N ALA A 169 -6.35 2.34 24.09
CA ALA A 169 -6.95 3.66 24.20
C ALA A 169 -7.29 4.26 22.83
N LEU A 170 -6.39 4.13 21.85
CA LEU A 170 -6.60 4.62 20.48
C LEU A 170 -7.73 3.87 19.76
N LEU A 171 -7.80 2.54 19.92
CA LEU A 171 -8.84 1.70 19.37
C LEU A 171 -10.23 2.11 19.90
N LEU A 172 -10.36 2.28 21.21
CA LEU A 172 -11.61 2.72 21.84
C LEU A 172 -11.96 4.18 21.53
N GLN A 173 -10.97 5.02 21.22
CA GLN A 173 -11.23 6.42 20.85
C GLN A 173 -11.72 6.56 19.41
N GLU A 174 -11.13 5.81 18.47
CA GLU A 174 -11.28 6.06 17.03
C GLU A 174 -12.07 4.98 16.28
N ALA A 175 -12.32 3.82 16.90
CA ALA A 175 -12.97 2.66 16.30
C ALA A 175 -13.88 1.89 17.28
N GLU A 176 -14.45 2.57 18.28
CA GLU A 176 -15.35 2.01 19.29
C GLU A 176 -16.52 1.24 18.67
N GLU A 177 -17.18 1.79 17.64
CA GLU A 177 -18.35 1.18 17.00
C GLU A 177 -18.02 -0.15 16.29
N LYS A 178 -16.72 -0.40 16.05
CA LYS A 178 -16.19 -1.59 15.40
C LYS A 178 -15.59 -2.59 16.37
N ILE A 179 -15.58 -2.29 17.67
CA ILE A 179 -14.98 -3.14 18.69
C ILE A 179 -16.10 -3.73 19.55
N THR A 180 -16.06 -5.05 19.73
CA THR A 180 -16.93 -5.75 20.70
C THR A 180 -16.08 -6.34 21.81
N ASP A 181 -16.40 -6.00 23.05
CA ASP A 181 -15.75 -6.56 24.23
C ASP A 181 -16.29 -7.97 24.52
N LEU A 182 -15.40 -8.95 24.65
CA LEU A 182 -15.69 -10.34 25.00
C LEU A 182 -14.85 -10.79 26.21
N GLY A 183 -14.75 -9.95 27.25
CA GLY A 183 -14.01 -10.27 28.47
C GLY A 183 -12.50 -10.13 28.26
N GLU A 184 -11.77 -11.24 28.22
CA GLU A 184 -10.31 -11.23 27.96
C GLU A 184 -9.94 -10.93 26.50
N HIS A 185 -10.94 -10.90 25.62
CA HIS A 185 -10.78 -10.67 24.19
C HIS A 185 -11.54 -9.43 23.75
N ILE A 186 -11.13 -8.89 22.61
CA ILE A 186 -11.94 -7.99 21.80
C ILE A 186 -12.14 -8.58 20.41
N VAL A 187 -13.23 -8.20 19.76
CA VAL A 187 -13.50 -8.50 18.36
C VAL A 187 -13.47 -7.21 17.58
N ILE A 188 -12.63 -7.14 16.56
CA ILE A 188 -12.65 -6.06 15.58
C ILE A 188 -13.54 -6.50 14.42
N ARG A 189 -14.67 -5.83 14.24
CA ARG A 189 -15.71 -6.19 13.27
C ARG A 189 -15.19 -6.27 11.84
N HIS A 190 -14.27 -5.38 11.45
CA HIS A 190 -13.72 -5.32 10.10
C HIS A 190 -12.30 -4.76 10.11
N LEU A 191 -11.38 -5.42 9.42
CA LEU A 191 -10.02 -4.95 9.21
C LEU A 191 -9.43 -5.49 7.91
N TYR A 192 -8.36 -4.84 7.46
CA TYR A 192 -7.48 -5.36 6.42
C TYR A 192 -6.14 -5.75 7.01
N ILE A 193 -5.57 -6.85 6.52
CA ILE A 193 -4.17 -7.19 6.73
C ILE A 193 -3.40 -6.92 5.44
N GLU A 194 -2.27 -6.24 5.56
CA GLU A 194 -1.43 -5.83 4.43
C GLU A 194 0.05 -6.01 4.76
N ARG A 195 0.90 -6.19 3.75
CA ARG A 195 2.36 -6.27 3.95
C ARG A 195 2.88 -5.00 4.62
N ARG A 196 3.67 -5.16 5.67
CA ARG A 196 4.36 -4.05 6.33
C ARG A 196 5.55 -3.61 5.48
N MET A 197 5.64 -2.30 5.26
CA MET A 197 6.73 -1.63 4.56
C MET A 197 7.26 -0.50 5.42
N VAL A 198 8.46 0.00 5.11
CA VAL A 198 8.95 1.24 5.74
C VAL A 198 8.29 2.41 5.01
N PRO A 199 7.55 3.31 5.70
CA PRO A 199 6.98 4.49 5.06
C PRO A 199 8.07 5.30 4.35
N LEU A 200 7.81 5.74 3.12
CA LEU A 200 8.81 6.40 2.27
C LEU A 200 9.31 7.71 2.90
N ASN A 201 8.46 8.45 3.61
CA ASN A 201 8.88 9.64 4.36
C ASN A 201 9.95 9.31 5.41
N ILE A 202 9.83 8.18 6.12
CA ILE A 202 10.82 7.71 7.10
C ILE A 202 12.09 7.23 6.37
N TRP A 203 11.92 6.50 5.26
CA TRP A 203 13.06 6.01 4.47
C TRP A 203 13.95 7.16 3.97
N LEU A 204 13.34 8.23 3.44
CA LEU A 204 14.05 9.41 2.93
C LEU A 204 14.77 10.22 4.03
N GLU A 205 14.44 10.00 5.31
CA GLU A 205 15.21 10.56 6.43
C GLU A 205 16.46 9.74 6.77
N GLN A 206 16.53 8.49 6.33
CA GLN A 206 17.58 7.53 6.67
C GLN A 206 18.62 7.33 5.55
N VAL A 207 18.30 7.72 4.33
CA VAL A 207 19.16 7.50 3.15
C VAL A 207 19.70 8.80 2.58
N GLU A 208 20.89 8.74 2.00
CA GLU A 208 21.57 9.85 1.33
C GLU A 208 22.22 9.39 0.02
N GLY A 209 22.75 10.33 -0.76
CA GLY A 209 23.53 10.03 -1.96
C GLY A 209 22.76 9.23 -3.01
N GLN A 210 23.35 8.13 -3.48
CA GLN A 210 22.75 7.31 -4.54
C GLN A 210 21.44 6.65 -4.10
N GLN A 211 21.37 6.15 -2.86
CA GLN A 211 20.15 5.51 -2.35
C GLN A 211 18.96 6.47 -2.27
N LEU A 212 19.23 7.75 -1.99
CA LEU A 212 18.21 8.79 -2.03
C LEU A 212 17.71 9.01 -3.47
N ARG A 213 18.62 9.08 -4.45
CA ARG A 213 18.26 9.22 -5.87
C ARG A 213 17.41 8.05 -6.35
N ASP A 214 17.83 6.83 -6.04
CA ASP A 214 17.12 5.61 -6.42
C ASP A 214 15.69 5.59 -5.84
N ALA A 215 15.51 6.04 -4.59
CA ALA A 215 14.19 6.11 -3.95
C ALA A 215 13.27 7.17 -4.57
N ILE A 216 13.81 8.34 -4.93
CA ILE A 216 13.05 9.41 -5.59
C ILE A 216 12.68 9.00 -7.02
N GLU A 217 13.60 8.37 -7.76
CA GLU A 217 13.33 7.81 -9.08
C GLU A 217 12.23 6.74 -9.01
N GLU A 218 12.33 5.81 -8.07
CA GLU A 218 11.32 4.75 -7.90
C GLU A 218 9.95 5.29 -7.51
N TYR A 219 9.88 6.37 -6.72
CA TYR A 219 8.63 7.07 -6.42
C TYR A 219 8.02 7.72 -7.68
N GLY A 220 8.83 8.42 -8.48
CA GLY A 220 8.39 8.97 -9.76
C GLY A 220 7.89 7.89 -10.72
N ASN A 221 8.61 6.77 -10.81
CA ASN A 221 8.22 5.60 -11.59
C ASN A 221 6.93 4.96 -11.06
N ALA A 222 6.73 4.91 -9.75
CA ALA A 222 5.50 4.40 -9.15
C ALA A 222 4.28 5.22 -9.59
N ILE A 223 4.36 6.56 -9.54
CA ILE A 223 3.27 7.43 -10.01
C ILE A 223 2.99 7.23 -11.49
N ARG A 224 4.03 7.22 -12.33
CA ARG A 224 3.88 7.01 -13.79
C ARG A 224 3.21 5.67 -14.10
N GLN A 225 3.61 4.61 -13.41
CA GLN A 225 3.05 3.27 -13.63
C GLN A 225 1.62 3.14 -13.12
N LEU A 226 1.28 3.76 -11.98
CA LEU A 226 -0.11 3.85 -11.51
C LEU A 226 -0.98 4.61 -12.52
N ALA A 227 -0.52 5.77 -12.99
CA ALA A 227 -1.24 6.57 -13.97
C ALA A 227 -1.43 5.82 -15.30
N ALA A 228 -0.40 5.11 -15.80
CA ALA A 228 -0.49 4.27 -16.99
C ALA A 228 -1.48 3.10 -16.81
N ALA A 229 -1.66 2.63 -15.58
CA ALA A 229 -2.67 1.65 -15.19
C ALA A 229 -4.05 2.29 -14.93
N ASN A 230 -4.31 3.52 -15.39
CA ASN A 230 -5.57 4.24 -15.16
C ASN A 230 -5.87 4.53 -13.68
N ILE A 231 -4.88 4.50 -12.78
CA ILE A 231 -5.05 4.79 -11.36
C ILE A 231 -4.45 6.16 -11.02
N PHE A 232 -5.28 7.05 -10.49
CA PHE A 232 -4.85 8.30 -9.87
C PHE A 232 -4.77 8.12 -8.34
N PRO A 233 -3.59 8.33 -7.71
CA PRO A 233 -3.42 8.07 -6.28
C PRO A 233 -4.14 9.03 -5.32
N GLY A 234 -4.58 10.21 -5.78
CA GLY A 234 -5.09 11.26 -4.88
C GLY A 234 -3.95 11.95 -4.12
N ASP A 235 -3.84 11.70 -2.81
CA ASP A 235 -2.78 12.22 -1.94
C ASP A 235 -1.43 11.55 -2.23
N MET A 236 -0.62 12.21 -3.08
CA MET A 236 0.70 11.74 -3.49
C MET A 236 1.81 12.01 -2.45
N LEU A 237 1.51 12.37 -1.20
CA LEU A 237 2.55 12.58 -0.19
C LEU A 237 3.32 11.29 0.13
N PHE A 238 4.63 11.40 0.41
CA PHE A 238 5.51 10.25 0.70
C PHE A 238 5.02 9.35 1.84
N LYS A 239 4.27 9.89 2.80
CA LYS A 239 3.66 9.13 3.91
C LYS A 239 2.62 8.09 3.49
N ASN A 240 2.18 8.11 2.23
CA ASN A 240 1.20 7.17 1.68
C ASN A 240 1.87 6.09 0.81
N PHE A 241 3.20 6.12 0.73
CA PHE A 241 4.03 5.18 -0.01
C PHE A 241 4.97 4.44 0.93
N GLY A 242 5.32 3.21 0.55
CA GLY A 242 6.15 2.30 1.33
C GLY A 242 7.30 1.75 0.50
N VAL A 243 8.41 1.53 1.18
CA VAL A 243 9.62 0.95 0.60
C VAL A 243 9.70 -0.51 1.02
N THR A 244 9.84 -1.39 0.03
CA THR A 244 10.04 -2.82 0.25
C THR A 244 11.50 -3.15 0.58
N ARG A 245 11.77 -4.40 0.97
CA ARG A 245 13.15 -4.89 1.19
C ARG A 245 14.06 -4.75 -0.03
N HIS A 246 13.49 -4.72 -1.24
CA HIS A 246 14.22 -4.58 -2.50
C HIS A 246 14.20 -3.13 -3.04
N GLY A 247 13.92 -2.14 -2.20
CA GLY A 247 13.94 -0.72 -2.59
C GLY A 247 12.75 -0.25 -3.44
N ARG A 248 11.85 -1.16 -3.82
CA ARG A 248 10.63 -0.81 -4.59
C ARG A 248 9.71 0.11 -3.78
N VAL A 249 9.18 1.14 -4.44
CA VAL A 249 8.14 2.02 -3.90
C VAL A 249 6.74 1.52 -4.26
N VAL A 250 5.87 1.40 -3.25
CA VAL A 250 4.49 0.86 -3.35
C VAL A 250 3.52 1.77 -2.61
N PHE A 251 2.38 2.05 -3.22
CA PHE A 251 1.28 2.86 -2.68
C PHE A 251 0.35 2.03 -1.78
N TYR A 252 -0.08 2.60 -0.65
CA TYR A 252 -0.87 1.89 0.36
C TYR A 252 -2.01 2.67 1.02
N ASP A 253 -2.25 3.93 0.64
CA ASP A 253 -3.38 4.71 1.18
C ASP A 253 -4.47 4.90 0.11
N TYR A 254 -5.53 4.10 0.17
CA TYR A 254 -6.48 4.00 -0.95
C TYR A 254 -7.71 4.88 -0.79
N ASP A 255 -7.82 5.70 0.26
CA ASP A 255 -9.04 6.45 0.54
C ASP A 255 -9.35 7.55 -0.49
N GLU A 256 -8.34 8.07 -1.19
CA GLU A 256 -8.48 9.08 -2.27
C GLU A 256 -8.18 8.54 -3.68
N ILE A 257 -8.09 7.22 -3.83
CA ILE A 257 -7.83 6.62 -5.15
C ILE A 257 -9.04 6.81 -6.07
N CYS A 258 -8.78 7.15 -7.33
CA CYS A 258 -9.81 7.17 -8.37
C CYS A 258 -9.22 6.80 -9.73
N TYR A 259 -10.08 6.64 -10.74
CA TYR A 259 -9.60 6.40 -12.09
C TYR A 259 -9.08 7.68 -12.73
N MET A 260 -8.01 7.58 -13.52
CA MET A 260 -7.47 8.72 -14.28
C MET A 260 -8.53 9.33 -15.21
N THR A 261 -9.45 8.52 -15.73
CA THR A 261 -10.59 8.94 -16.56
C THR A 261 -11.61 9.83 -15.84
N GLU A 262 -11.61 9.84 -14.51
CA GLU A 262 -12.50 10.66 -13.68
C GLU A 262 -11.86 12.01 -13.30
N VAL A 263 -10.57 12.19 -13.61
CA VAL A 263 -9.79 13.37 -13.24
C VAL A 263 -9.65 14.31 -14.41
N ASN A 264 -9.98 15.59 -14.18
CA ASN A 264 -9.73 16.67 -15.13
C ASN A 264 -8.41 17.36 -14.81
N PHE A 265 -7.35 17.02 -15.56
CA PHE A 265 -6.03 17.66 -15.46
C PHE A 265 -6.04 19.04 -16.09
N ARG A 266 -5.60 20.04 -15.34
CA ARG A 266 -5.57 21.44 -15.78
C ARG A 266 -4.23 22.10 -15.46
N ASP A 267 -3.83 23.02 -16.31
CA ASP A 267 -2.74 23.94 -16.01
C ASP A 267 -3.17 24.98 -14.98
N ILE A 268 -2.23 25.40 -14.15
CA ILE A 268 -2.45 26.54 -13.23
C ILE A 268 -2.55 27.79 -14.11
N PRO A 269 -3.68 28.53 -14.07
CA PRO A 269 -3.80 29.75 -14.86
C PRO A 269 -2.71 30.75 -14.45
N PRO A 270 -2.13 31.50 -15.40
CA PRO A 270 -1.19 32.56 -15.05
C PRO A 270 -1.87 33.61 -14.17
N PRO A 271 -1.11 34.28 -13.27
CA PRO A 271 -1.65 35.38 -12.49
C PRO A 271 -2.19 36.45 -13.45
N ARG A 272 -3.36 37.02 -13.15
CA ARG A 272 -3.95 38.06 -14.00
C ARG A 272 -3.30 39.41 -13.73
N TYR A 273 -2.86 39.60 -12.49
CA TYR A 273 -2.24 40.81 -11.98
C TYR A 273 -1.06 40.47 -11.05
N PRO A 274 -0.08 41.36 -10.86
CA PRO A 274 1.04 41.11 -9.95
C PRO A 274 0.62 40.76 -8.51
N GLU A 275 -0.48 41.33 -8.02
CA GLU A 275 -1.04 41.03 -6.70
C GLU A 275 -1.61 39.61 -6.58
N ASP A 276 -2.02 38.97 -7.68
CA ASP A 276 -2.50 37.57 -7.68
C ASP A 276 -1.36 36.59 -7.30
N GLU A 277 -0.09 36.97 -7.48
CA GLU A 277 1.06 36.15 -7.07
C GLU A 277 1.24 36.07 -5.55
N LEU A 278 0.73 37.07 -4.82
CA LEU A 278 0.83 37.18 -3.37
C LEU A 278 -0.45 36.73 -2.65
N ALA A 279 -1.50 36.36 -3.40
CA ALA A 279 -2.77 35.96 -2.85
C ALA A 279 -2.68 34.57 -2.19
N SER A 280 -3.17 34.46 -0.95
CA SER A 280 -3.26 33.19 -0.21
C SER A 280 -4.34 32.26 -0.81
N GLU A 281 -5.35 32.82 -1.46
CA GLU A 281 -6.40 32.09 -2.15
C GLU A 281 -6.26 32.25 -3.66
N THR A 282 -6.21 31.13 -4.37
CA THR A 282 -6.15 31.14 -5.83
C THR A 282 -7.57 31.35 -6.37
N VAL A 283 -7.75 32.26 -7.31
CA VAL A 283 -9.04 32.65 -7.93
C VAL A 283 -9.76 31.46 -8.61
N VAL A 284 -9.06 30.35 -8.81
CA VAL A 284 -9.63 29.13 -9.36
C VAL A 284 -10.40 28.39 -8.26
N GLN A 285 -11.72 28.51 -8.28
CA GLN A 285 -12.63 27.69 -7.48
C GLN A 285 -12.20 26.21 -7.53
N ARG A 286 -11.98 25.62 -6.34
CA ARG A 286 -11.75 24.18 -6.15
C ARG A 286 -13.04 23.42 -6.50
N LEU A 287 -13.31 23.27 -7.79
CA LEU A 287 -14.36 22.37 -8.26
C LEU A 287 -13.84 20.93 -8.15
N ALA A 288 -14.66 20.05 -7.57
CA ALA A 288 -14.35 18.63 -7.40
C ALA A 288 -13.91 17.99 -8.74
N GLY A 289 -12.93 17.07 -8.67
CA GLY A 289 -12.41 16.36 -9.84
C GLY A 289 -11.37 17.12 -10.69
N ARG A 290 -10.88 18.30 -10.26
CA ARG A 290 -9.80 19.01 -10.95
C ARG A 290 -8.45 18.78 -10.28
N CYS A 291 -7.44 18.37 -11.06
CA CYS A 291 -6.06 18.22 -10.61
C CYS A 291 -5.14 19.23 -11.30
N PHE A 292 -4.24 19.85 -10.54
CA PHE A 292 -3.22 20.78 -11.03
C PHE A 292 -1.82 20.23 -10.74
N PRO A 293 -1.18 19.53 -11.69
CA PRO A 293 0.12 18.88 -11.47
C PRO A 293 1.22 19.83 -10.97
N GLY A 294 1.19 21.10 -11.39
CA GLY A 294 2.16 22.12 -10.93
C GLY A 294 2.15 22.38 -9.42
N ARG A 295 1.09 21.98 -8.69
CA ARG A 295 1.03 22.10 -7.22
C ARG A 295 1.66 20.92 -6.46
N VAL A 296 2.02 19.85 -7.16
CA VAL A 296 2.64 18.67 -6.54
C VAL A 296 4.11 18.93 -6.16
N SER A 297 4.81 19.76 -6.95
CA SER A 297 6.23 20.05 -6.72
C SER A 297 6.52 20.65 -5.33
N PRO A 298 5.80 21.67 -4.82
CA PRO A 298 6.08 22.23 -3.49
C PRO A 298 5.83 21.25 -2.33
N LEU A 299 4.86 20.33 -2.46
CA LEU A 299 4.48 19.39 -1.40
C LEU A 299 5.42 18.16 -1.33
N ALA A 300 5.99 17.76 -2.47
CA ALA A 300 6.94 16.64 -2.53
C ALA A 300 8.42 17.10 -2.44
N MET A 301 8.75 18.33 -2.83
CA MET A 301 10.13 18.80 -2.99
C MET A 301 10.60 19.78 -1.89
N CYS A 302 10.19 19.55 -0.64
CA CYS A 302 10.55 20.45 0.47
C CYS A 302 12.05 20.43 0.87
N ARG A 303 12.83 19.40 0.48
CA ARG A 303 14.28 19.33 0.75
C ARG A 303 15.09 19.66 -0.51
N PRO A 304 16.12 20.54 -0.43
CA PRO A 304 17.02 20.84 -1.54
C PRO A 304 17.65 19.60 -2.20
N ALA A 305 17.96 18.57 -1.40
CA ALA A 305 18.52 17.31 -1.88
C ALA A 305 17.60 16.53 -2.83
N TYR A 306 16.28 16.77 -2.80
CA TYR A 306 15.35 16.14 -3.74
C TYR A 306 15.46 16.76 -5.14
N TRP A 307 15.81 18.04 -5.24
CA TRP A 307 15.93 18.75 -6.52
C TRP A 307 17.11 18.26 -7.36
N SER A 308 18.19 17.82 -6.71
CA SER A 308 19.37 17.28 -7.40
C SER A 308 19.25 15.78 -7.73
N ALA A 309 18.14 15.16 -7.36
CA ALA A 309 17.82 13.77 -7.62
C ALA A 309 16.82 13.58 -8.78
N VAL A 310 16.24 14.67 -9.29
CA VAL A 310 15.31 14.69 -10.43
C VAL A 310 16.02 15.15 -11.69
#